data_AF-A0A3C0B5M7-F1
#
_entry.id   AF-A0A3C0B5M7-F1
#
_cell.length_a   1.000
_cell.length_b   1.000
_cell.length_c   1.000
_cell.angle_alpha   90.00
_cell.angle_beta   90.00
_cell.angle_gamma   90.00
#
_symmetry.space_group_name_H-M   'P 1'
#
loop_
_entity.id
_entity.type
_entity.pdbx_description
1 polymer ?
#
loop_
_entity_poly.entity_id
_entity_poly.type
_entity_poly.pdbx_seq_one_letter_code
_entity_poly.pdbx_strand_id
1 'polypeptide(L)'
;IDNIVPDSLKEETYRFKRVIGGYLLDLQQRVADAMEKLEDGNPTDNEIKKITTLAKDKLSIVPPADFDQWGRMEKIDFLFTKLNRPLRVCGMVKNEGEPGGGPFWVKDSEGQLSLQIVESSQVNPEDPQQREILSKSTHFNPVDLVCYVRDYNGELFDLREYVDPMTGFISIKSKDGRELKAQELPGLWNGAMADWITVFVEVPIATFNPVKTINDLLRKEHQA
;
A
#
# COMPACT_ATOMS: atom_id res chain seq x y z
N ILE A 1 -23.84 1.64 6.60
CA ILE A 1 -24.24 3.03 6.28
C ILE A 1 -23.03 3.69 5.63
N ASP A 2 -21.90 3.75 6.32
CA ASP A 2 -20.62 4.12 5.71
C ASP A 2 -20.19 3.10 4.63
N ASN A 3 -19.72 3.60 3.48
CA ASN A 3 -19.27 2.83 2.31
C ASN A 3 -20.25 1.76 1.80
N ILE A 4 -21.55 1.94 2.07
CA ILE A 4 -22.61 1.06 1.60
C ILE A 4 -23.62 1.89 0.82
N VAL A 5 -24.04 1.37 -0.32
CA VAL A 5 -25.05 1.96 -1.22
C VAL A 5 -26.24 1.00 -1.38
N PRO A 6 -27.42 1.47 -1.84
CA PRO A 6 -28.54 0.63 -2.25
C PRO A 6 -28.14 -0.41 -3.29
N ASP A 7 -28.86 -1.53 -3.35
CA ASP A 7 -28.52 -2.67 -4.24
C ASP A 7 -28.37 -2.28 -5.72
N SER A 8 -29.17 -1.32 -6.20
CA SER A 8 -29.10 -0.79 -7.56
C SER A 8 -27.77 -0.12 -7.91
N LEU A 9 -26.98 0.30 -6.93
CA LEU A 9 -25.70 1.00 -7.12
C LEU A 9 -24.48 0.12 -6.80
N LYS A 10 -24.67 -1.11 -6.31
CA LYS A 10 -23.55 -1.97 -5.85
C LYS A 10 -22.74 -2.63 -6.96
N GLU A 11 -23.29 -2.72 -8.18
CA GLU A 11 -22.71 -3.53 -9.24
C GLU A 11 -21.28 -3.10 -9.61
N GLU A 12 -21.03 -1.79 -9.71
CA GLU A 12 -19.71 -1.26 -10.02
C GLU A 12 -18.70 -1.56 -8.90
N THR A 13 -19.09 -1.34 -7.65
CA THR A 13 -18.27 -1.71 -6.47
C THR A 13 -17.90 -3.20 -6.51
N TYR A 14 -18.88 -4.09 -6.71
CA TYR A 14 -18.61 -5.54 -6.78
C TYR A 14 -17.71 -5.93 -7.95
N ARG A 15 -17.86 -5.27 -9.10
CA ARG A 15 -16.95 -5.48 -10.23
C ARG A 15 -15.52 -5.12 -9.84
N PHE A 16 -15.29 -3.94 -9.27
CA PHE A 16 -13.94 -3.50 -8.94
C PHE A 16 -13.32 -4.25 -7.76
N LYS A 17 -14.10 -4.68 -6.75
CA LYS A 17 -13.61 -5.63 -5.73
C LYS A 17 -13.09 -6.92 -6.33
N ARG A 18 -13.78 -7.48 -7.33
CA ARG A 18 -13.31 -8.66 -8.06
C ARG A 18 -12.06 -8.38 -8.90
N VAL A 19 -11.95 -7.19 -9.50
CA VAL A 19 -10.76 -6.78 -10.26
C VAL A 19 -9.54 -6.72 -9.35
N ILE A 20 -9.59 -5.98 -8.23
CA ILE A 20 -8.44 -5.85 -7.33
C ILE A 20 -8.10 -7.17 -6.64
N GLY A 21 -9.12 -7.97 -6.27
CA GLY A 21 -8.90 -9.30 -5.69
C GLY A 21 -8.28 -10.29 -6.68
N GLY A 22 -8.78 -10.31 -7.92
CA GLY A 22 -8.20 -11.14 -8.99
C GLY A 22 -6.79 -10.70 -9.36
N TYR A 23 -6.52 -9.39 -9.38
CA TYR A 23 -5.18 -8.87 -9.65
C TYR A 23 -4.20 -9.22 -8.53
N LEU A 24 -4.62 -9.17 -7.26
CA LEU A 24 -3.80 -9.62 -6.14
C LEU A 24 -3.43 -11.10 -6.27
N LEU A 25 -4.37 -11.96 -6.67
CA LEU A 25 -4.09 -13.38 -6.88
C LEU A 25 -3.13 -13.62 -8.05
N ASP A 26 -3.28 -12.90 -9.16
CA ASP A 26 -2.34 -12.96 -10.30
C ASP A 26 -0.92 -12.54 -9.89
N LEU A 27 -0.80 -11.44 -9.13
CA LEU A 27 0.51 -10.99 -8.62
C LEU A 27 1.11 -12.00 -7.65
N GLN A 28 0.31 -12.53 -6.72
CA GLN A 28 0.79 -13.50 -5.74
C GLN A 28 1.28 -14.78 -6.41
N GLN A 29 0.58 -15.29 -7.43
CA GLN A 29 1.04 -16.46 -8.18
C GLN A 29 2.39 -16.20 -8.83
N ARG A 30 2.58 -15.04 -9.47
CA ARG A 30 3.88 -14.67 -10.09
C ARG A 30 4.99 -14.54 -9.06
N VAL A 31 4.68 -14.04 -7.87
CA VAL A 31 5.62 -13.97 -6.74
C VAL A 31 5.98 -15.37 -6.28
N ALA A 32 5.02 -16.26 -6.07
CA ALA A 32 5.27 -17.65 -5.69
C ALA A 32 6.16 -18.38 -6.71
N ASP A 33 5.84 -18.30 -8.00
CA ASP A 33 6.65 -18.89 -9.08
C ASP A 33 8.09 -18.34 -9.12
N ALA A 34 8.27 -17.08 -8.72
CA ALA A 34 9.59 -16.46 -8.61
C ALA A 34 10.33 -16.95 -7.35
N MET A 35 9.63 -17.07 -6.23
CA MET A 35 10.17 -17.56 -4.96
C MET A 35 10.68 -18.99 -5.07
N GLU A 36 9.90 -19.90 -5.68
CA GLU A 36 10.31 -21.30 -5.91
C GLU A 36 11.65 -21.37 -6.68
N LYS A 37 11.80 -20.56 -7.74
CA LYS A 37 13.05 -20.52 -8.54
C LYS A 37 14.24 -19.94 -7.79
N LEU A 38 13.99 -19.01 -6.88
CA LEU A 38 15.05 -18.43 -6.04
C LEU A 38 15.46 -19.41 -4.93
N GLU A 39 14.51 -20.14 -4.36
CA GLU A 39 14.75 -21.15 -3.31
C GLU A 39 15.57 -22.33 -3.82
N ASP A 40 15.33 -22.78 -5.05
CA ASP A 40 16.14 -23.81 -5.73
C ASP A 40 17.65 -23.46 -5.80
N GLY A 41 18.01 -22.20 -5.56
CA GLY A 41 19.39 -21.74 -5.40
C GLY A 41 20.21 -21.72 -6.69
N ASN A 42 19.64 -22.14 -7.82
CA ASN A 42 20.31 -22.17 -9.12
C ASN A 42 19.53 -21.51 -10.28
N PRO A 43 18.85 -20.35 -10.09
CA PRO A 43 18.14 -19.69 -11.18
C PRO A 43 19.14 -19.16 -12.21
N THR A 44 18.90 -19.42 -13.49
CA THR A 44 19.70 -18.90 -14.59
C THR A 44 19.72 -17.37 -14.58
N ASP A 45 20.76 -16.75 -15.19
CA ASP A 45 20.85 -15.29 -15.26
C ASP A 45 19.65 -14.65 -15.97
N ASN A 46 19.03 -15.38 -16.91
CA ASN A 46 17.80 -14.98 -17.57
C ASN A 46 16.59 -15.00 -16.62
N GLU A 47 16.50 -15.99 -15.72
CA GLU A 47 15.46 -16.05 -14.70
C GLU A 47 15.62 -14.92 -13.68
N ILE A 48 16.85 -14.68 -13.20
CA ILE A 48 17.14 -13.55 -12.31
C ILE A 48 16.71 -12.23 -12.98
N LYS A 49 17.01 -12.05 -14.27
CA LYS A 49 16.58 -10.87 -15.02
C LYS A 49 15.05 -10.75 -15.09
N LYS A 50 14.33 -11.83 -15.41
CA LYS A 50 12.86 -11.85 -15.46
C LYS A 50 12.24 -11.54 -14.10
N ILE A 51 12.78 -12.11 -13.02
CA ILE A 51 12.31 -11.87 -11.66
C ILE A 51 12.59 -10.42 -11.25
N THR A 52 13.75 -9.88 -11.62
CA THR A 52 14.07 -8.45 -11.42
C THR A 52 13.07 -7.54 -12.17
N THR A 53 12.71 -7.88 -13.41
CA THR A 53 11.69 -7.15 -14.16
C THR A 53 10.31 -7.25 -13.51
N LEU A 54 9.91 -8.43 -13.01
CA LEU A 54 8.67 -8.59 -12.24
C LEU A 54 8.66 -7.66 -11.01
N ALA A 55 9.74 -7.68 -10.23
CA ALA A 55 9.89 -6.88 -9.02
C ALA A 55 9.76 -5.37 -9.32
N LYS A 56 10.45 -4.88 -10.36
CA LYS A 56 10.41 -3.47 -10.77
C LYS A 56 9.04 -3.06 -11.34
N ASP A 57 8.57 -3.79 -12.35
CA ASP A 57 7.49 -3.31 -13.21
C ASP A 57 6.09 -3.65 -12.68
N LYS A 58 5.97 -4.71 -11.86
CA LYS A 58 4.68 -5.16 -11.32
C LYS A 58 4.51 -4.91 -9.84
N LEU A 59 5.61 -4.89 -9.08
CA LEU A 59 5.58 -4.78 -7.63
C LEU A 59 6.19 -3.47 -7.12
N SER A 60 6.71 -2.63 -8.02
CA SER A 60 7.33 -1.34 -7.68
C SER A 60 8.47 -1.46 -6.67
N ILE A 61 9.15 -2.60 -6.65
CA ILE A 61 10.36 -2.84 -5.87
C ILE A 61 11.54 -2.28 -6.66
N VAL A 62 12.18 -1.25 -6.10
CA VAL A 62 13.32 -0.57 -6.74
C VAL A 62 14.62 -1.13 -6.19
N PRO A 63 15.41 -1.89 -6.98
CA PRO A 63 16.74 -2.30 -6.57
C PRO A 63 17.69 -1.11 -6.44
N PRO A 64 18.73 -1.23 -5.60
CA PRO A 64 19.80 -0.23 -5.51
C PRO A 64 20.45 0.07 -6.86
N ALA A 65 21.04 1.27 -6.99
CA ALA A 65 21.62 1.75 -8.25
C ALA A 65 22.78 0.88 -8.75
N ASP A 66 23.49 0.21 -7.84
CA ASP A 66 24.60 -0.69 -8.09
C ASP A 66 24.18 -2.16 -8.21
N PHE A 67 22.88 -2.47 -8.12
CA PHE A 67 22.34 -3.85 -8.17
C PHE A 67 22.86 -4.65 -9.36
N ASP A 68 23.00 -4.04 -10.55
CA ASP A 68 23.48 -4.74 -11.74
C ASP A 68 24.95 -5.21 -11.63
N GLN A 69 25.74 -4.58 -10.76
CA GLN A 69 27.14 -4.91 -10.50
C GLN A 69 27.31 -6.00 -9.44
N TRP A 70 26.25 -6.32 -8.70
CA TRP A 70 26.28 -7.33 -7.65
C TRP A 70 26.51 -8.74 -8.20
N GLY A 71 27.12 -9.57 -7.36
CA GLY A 71 27.27 -10.99 -7.59
C GLY A 71 25.92 -11.69 -7.66
N ARG A 72 25.90 -12.87 -8.31
CA ARG A 72 24.67 -13.63 -8.52
C ARG A 72 23.94 -13.95 -7.21
N MET A 73 24.66 -14.39 -6.19
CA MET A 73 24.08 -14.73 -4.89
C MET A 73 23.48 -13.51 -4.18
N GLU A 74 24.13 -12.35 -4.25
CA GLU A 74 23.63 -11.09 -3.67
C GLU A 74 22.33 -10.65 -4.35
N LYS A 75 22.23 -10.82 -5.67
CA LYS A 75 20.99 -10.55 -6.41
C LYS A 75 19.86 -11.49 -6.00
N ILE A 76 20.15 -12.79 -5.84
CA ILE A 76 19.18 -13.79 -5.40
C ILE A 76 18.68 -13.46 -4.00
N ASP A 77 19.59 -13.19 -3.06
CA ASP A 77 19.26 -12.86 -1.67
C ASP A 77 18.38 -11.60 -1.56
N PHE A 78 18.74 -10.55 -2.30
CA PHE A 78 17.93 -9.34 -2.38
C PHE A 78 16.52 -9.60 -2.93
N LEU A 79 16.42 -10.32 -4.05
CA LEU A 79 15.12 -10.63 -4.66
C LEU A 79 14.28 -11.49 -3.74
N PHE A 80 14.87 -12.51 -3.11
CA PHE A 80 14.19 -13.39 -2.17
C PHE A 80 13.65 -12.59 -0.99
N THR A 81 14.48 -11.77 -0.37
CA THR A 81 14.10 -10.90 0.76
C THR A 81 12.98 -9.92 0.38
N LYS A 82 13.05 -9.31 -0.82
CA LYS A 82 12.06 -8.31 -1.24
C LYS A 82 10.77 -8.89 -1.80
N LEU A 83 10.77 -10.15 -2.22
CA LEU A 83 9.57 -10.85 -2.71
C LEU A 83 8.87 -11.63 -1.59
N ASN A 84 9.60 -12.10 -0.56
CA ASN A 84 9.02 -12.82 0.57
C ASN A 84 8.41 -11.90 1.64
N ARG A 85 7.42 -11.11 1.25
CA ARG A 85 6.75 -10.14 2.11
C ARG A 85 5.24 -10.17 1.88
N PRO A 86 4.42 -9.76 2.86
CA PRO A 86 2.99 -9.56 2.66
C PRO A 86 2.71 -8.64 1.48
N LEU A 87 1.65 -8.94 0.73
CA LEU A 87 1.24 -8.20 -0.47
C LEU A 87 -0.09 -7.50 -0.23
N ARG A 88 -0.20 -6.25 -0.66
CA ARG A 88 -1.47 -5.51 -0.71
C ARG A 88 -1.67 -4.86 -2.08
N VAL A 89 -2.91 -4.95 -2.56
CA VAL A 89 -3.41 -4.16 -3.68
C VAL A 89 -4.39 -3.14 -3.12
N CYS A 90 -4.09 -1.86 -3.34
CA CYS A 90 -4.87 -0.76 -2.82
C CYS A 90 -5.63 -0.07 -3.95
N GLY A 91 -6.95 -0.02 -3.83
CA GLY A 91 -7.80 0.79 -4.70
C GLY A 91 -7.54 2.27 -4.44
N MET A 92 -7.36 3.05 -5.49
CA MET A 92 -7.14 4.50 -5.43
C MET A 92 -8.22 5.19 -6.22
N VAL A 93 -8.89 6.18 -5.62
CA VAL A 93 -9.91 6.98 -6.31
C VAL A 93 -9.37 8.39 -6.53
N LYS A 94 -9.86 9.07 -7.57
CA LYS A 94 -9.50 10.48 -7.81
C LYS A 94 -9.93 11.33 -6.62
N ASN A 95 -9.07 12.24 -6.20
CA ASN A 95 -9.35 13.12 -5.08
C ASN A 95 -10.22 14.30 -5.53
N GLU A 96 -11.43 14.39 -5.00
CA GLU A 96 -12.39 15.49 -5.24
C GLU A 96 -12.43 16.49 -4.06
N GLY A 97 -11.36 16.53 -3.25
CA GLY A 97 -11.23 17.40 -2.08
C GLY A 97 -11.45 16.69 -0.74
N GLU A 98 -11.49 15.35 -0.75
CA GLU A 98 -11.64 14.56 0.47
C GLU A 98 -10.31 14.45 1.23
N PRO A 99 -10.31 14.64 2.56
CA PRO A 99 -9.13 14.36 3.37
C PRO A 99 -8.88 12.85 3.42
N GLY A 100 -7.63 12.45 3.22
CA GLY A 100 -7.20 11.05 3.25
C GLY A 100 -5.73 10.88 2.85
N GLY A 101 -5.22 9.66 3.04
CA GLY A 101 -3.87 9.30 2.60
C GLY A 101 -3.80 9.10 1.08
N GLY A 102 -2.74 9.60 0.45
CA GLY A 102 -2.51 9.49 -0.98
C GLY A 102 -1.42 8.47 -1.36
N PRO A 103 -1.34 8.05 -2.62
CA PRO A 103 -0.25 7.20 -3.12
C PRO A 103 1.04 8.01 -3.28
N PHE A 104 2.08 7.68 -2.52
CA PHE A 104 3.38 8.35 -2.63
C PHE A 104 4.55 7.37 -2.60
N TRP A 105 5.65 7.80 -3.20
CA TRP A 105 6.96 7.20 -2.94
C TRP A 105 7.51 7.74 -1.62
N VAL A 106 7.86 6.85 -0.71
CA VAL A 106 8.57 7.17 0.52
C VAL A 106 9.99 6.66 0.41
N LYS A 107 10.93 7.51 0.80
CA LYS A 107 12.34 7.16 0.93
C LYS A 107 12.64 6.99 2.42
N ASP A 108 13.08 5.81 2.81
CA ASP A 108 13.46 5.53 4.20
C ASP A 108 14.85 6.10 4.56
N SER A 109 15.29 5.88 5.80
CA SER A 109 16.59 6.33 6.30
C SER A 109 17.79 5.67 5.61
N GLU A 110 17.60 4.50 5.03
CA GLU A 110 18.63 3.77 4.27
C GLU A 110 18.63 4.18 2.79
N GLY A 111 17.66 4.99 2.39
CA GLY A 111 17.51 5.54 1.06
C GLY A 111 16.75 4.63 0.10
N GLN A 112 16.13 3.57 0.59
CA GLN A 112 15.29 2.68 -0.20
C GLN A 112 13.91 3.32 -0.44
N LEU A 113 13.39 3.08 -1.65
CA LEU A 113 12.09 3.59 -2.08
C LEU A 113 11.01 2.52 -1.94
N SER A 114 9.87 2.92 -1.38
CA SER A 114 8.65 2.09 -1.32
C SER A 114 7.41 2.91 -1.61
N LEU A 115 6.36 2.26 -2.13
CA LEU A 115 5.04 2.86 -2.30
C LEU A 115 4.25 2.78 -1.00
N GLN A 116 3.71 3.92 -0.56
CA GLN A 116 3.05 4.08 0.73
C GLN A 116 1.78 4.95 0.60
N ILE A 117 0.86 4.79 1.56
CA ILE A 117 -0.37 5.59 1.65
C ILE A 117 -0.12 6.70 2.67
N VAL A 118 0.42 7.83 2.20
CA VAL A 118 0.91 8.91 3.07
C VAL A 118 -0.19 9.93 3.35
N GLU A 119 -0.42 10.20 4.63
CA GLU A 119 -1.33 11.25 5.09
C GLU A 119 -0.63 12.61 5.12
N SER A 120 -1.41 13.69 4.98
CA SER A 120 -0.87 15.06 5.01
C SER A 120 -0.12 15.39 6.30
N SER A 121 -0.48 14.77 7.42
CA SER A 121 0.19 14.89 8.72
C SER A 121 1.63 14.35 8.73
N GLN A 122 1.97 13.48 7.78
CA GLN A 122 3.28 12.85 7.64
C GLN A 122 4.18 13.58 6.63
N VAL A 123 3.68 14.62 5.97
CA VAL A 123 4.42 15.42 4.99
C VAL A 123 4.98 16.66 5.70
N ASN A 124 6.26 16.97 5.50
CA ASN A 124 6.86 18.17 6.10
C ASN A 124 6.34 19.45 5.40
N PRO A 125 5.54 20.30 6.07
CA PRO A 125 4.98 21.50 5.44
C PRO A 125 6.02 22.59 5.20
N GLU A 126 7.18 22.52 5.86
CA GLU A 126 8.27 23.49 5.69
C GLU A 126 9.17 23.17 4.49
N ASP A 127 9.07 21.95 3.94
CA ASP A 127 9.81 21.51 2.76
C ASP A 127 9.03 21.88 1.48
N PRO A 128 9.51 22.84 0.66
CA PRO A 128 8.80 23.26 -0.55
C PRO A 128 8.64 22.14 -1.58
N GLN A 129 9.58 21.20 -1.65
CA GLN A 129 9.53 20.09 -2.60
C GLN A 129 8.44 19.09 -2.20
N GLN A 130 8.34 18.77 -0.91
CA GLN A 130 7.27 17.90 -0.41
C GLN A 130 5.89 18.54 -0.56
N ARG A 131 5.77 19.85 -0.33
CA ARG A 131 4.52 20.58 -0.61
C ARG A 131 4.12 20.52 -2.07
N GLU A 132 5.08 20.64 -2.99
CA GLU A 132 4.81 20.54 -4.43
C GLU A 132 4.36 19.12 -4.84
N ILE A 133 4.97 18.09 -4.26
CA ILE A 133 4.55 16.69 -4.50
C ILE A 133 3.12 16.48 -3.99
N LEU A 134 2.83 16.92 -2.76
CA LEU A 134 1.49 16.79 -2.16
C LEU A 134 0.43 17.52 -2.99
N SER A 135 0.69 18.75 -3.45
CA SER A 135 -0.26 19.54 -4.22
C SER A 135 -0.55 18.99 -5.63
N LYS A 136 0.35 18.17 -6.17
CA LYS A 136 0.18 17.45 -7.44
C LYS A 136 -0.47 16.08 -7.28
N SER A 137 -0.75 15.63 -6.06
CA SER A 137 -1.42 14.36 -5.85
C SER A 137 -2.85 14.41 -6.39
N THR A 138 -3.20 13.42 -7.21
CA THR A 138 -4.50 13.35 -7.90
C THR A 138 -5.45 12.32 -7.29
N HIS A 139 -4.95 11.47 -6.40
CA HIS A 139 -5.67 10.31 -5.87
C HIS A 139 -5.53 10.22 -4.36
N PHE A 140 -6.48 9.53 -3.74
CA PHE A 140 -6.39 9.10 -2.34
C PHE A 140 -6.89 7.67 -2.19
N ASN A 141 -6.51 7.03 -1.08
CA ASN A 141 -6.97 5.70 -0.74
C ASN A 141 -8.25 5.79 0.12
N PRO A 142 -9.38 5.21 -0.33
CA PRO A 142 -10.62 5.15 0.42
C PRO A 142 -10.64 4.03 1.49
N VAL A 143 -9.46 3.57 1.92
CA VAL A 143 -9.30 2.36 2.75
C VAL A 143 -9.77 1.10 2.02
N ASP A 144 -9.62 1.06 0.69
CA ASP A 144 -9.87 -0.13 -0.11
C ASP A 144 -8.58 -0.92 -0.30
N LEU A 145 -8.44 -2.00 0.48
CA LEU A 145 -7.26 -2.85 0.54
C LEU A 145 -7.68 -4.31 0.38
N VAL A 146 -7.05 -5.02 -0.55
CA VAL A 146 -7.04 -6.49 -0.55
C VAL A 146 -5.63 -6.93 -0.20
N CYS A 147 -5.52 -7.83 0.78
CA CYS A 147 -4.26 -8.24 1.36
C CYS A 147 -4.04 -9.75 1.20
N TYR A 148 -2.78 -10.14 0.98
CA TYR A 148 -2.31 -11.51 1.04
C TYR A 148 -1.22 -11.60 2.12
N VAL A 149 -1.46 -12.44 3.12
CA VAL A 149 -0.69 -12.49 4.38
C VAL A 149 -0.01 -13.83 4.61
N ARG A 150 0.13 -14.63 3.55
CA ARG A 150 0.85 -15.90 3.56
C ARG A 150 2.08 -15.83 2.69
N ASP A 151 3.12 -16.56 3.08
CA ASP A 151 4.30 -16.74 2.26
C ASP A 151 4.04 -17.70 1.08
N TYR A 152 5.08 -17.96 0.29
CA TYR A 152 5.00 -18.87 -0.86
C TYR A 152 4.81 -20.34 -0.45
N ASN A 153 5.07 -20.70 0.81
CA ASN A 153 4.81 -22.03 1.39
C ASN A 153 3.38 -22.15 1.97
N GLY A 154 2.62 -21.06 2.01
CA GLY A 154 1.27 -21.01 2.56
C GLY A 154 1.23 -20.72 4.07
N GLU A 155 2.36 -20.48 4.70
CA GLU A 155 2.48 -20.14 6.12
C GLU A 155 2.14 -18.67 6.35
N LEU A 156 1.58 -18.35 7.52
CA LEU A 156 1.23 -16.96 7.84
C LEU A 156 2.49 -16.17 8.20
N PHE A 157 2.64 -14.98 7.58
CA PHE A 157 3.64 -14.02 8.01
C PHE A 157 3.33 -13.49 9.42
N ASP A 158 4.36 -13.29 10.23
CA ASP A 158 4.25 -12.43 11.39
C ASP A 158 4.27 -10.97 10.96
N LEU A 159 3.08 -10.38 10.83
CA LEU A 159 2.93 -9.01 10.31
C LEU A 159 3.67 -7.95 11.14
N ARG A 160 4.05 -8.26 12.39
CA ARG A 160 4.81 -7.37 13.26
C ARG A 160 6.24 -7.16 12.78
N GLU A 161 6.78 -8.09 12.00
CA GLU A 161 8.12 -7.99 11.41
C GLU A 161 8.18 -6.96 10.25
N TYR A 162 7.02 -6.54 9.74
CA TYR A 162 6.91 -5.61 8.60
C TYR A 162 6.42 -4.20 9.00
N VAL A 163 6.48 -3.90 10.31
CA VAL A 163 6.09 -2.61 10.88
C VAL A 163 7.31 -1.69 10.97
N ASP A 164 7.15 -0.42 10.60
CA ASP A 164 8.12 0.62 10.94
C ASP A 164 7.76 1.25 12.30
N PRO A 165 8.48 0.94 13.39
CA PRO A 165 8.19 1.46 14.72
C PRO A 165 8.44 2.97 14.84
N MET A 166 9.22 3.58 13.95
CA MET A 166 9.56 5.00 13.97
C MET A 166 8.43 5.90 13.46
N THR A 167 7.38 5.31 12.87
CA THR A 167 6.22 6.04 12.34
C THR A 167 5.12 6.29 13.38
N GLY A 168 5.31 5.89 14.63
CA GLY A 168 4.45 6.30 15.73
C GLY A 168 4.53 7.82 15.96
N PHE A 169 3.41 8.45 16.30
CA PHE A 169 3.34 9.90 16.50
C PHE A 169 2.65 10.27 17.81
N ILE A 170 2.91 11.49 18.30
CA ILE A 170 2.22 12.03 19.48
C ILE A 170 1.03 12.85 19.02
N SER A 171 -0.18 12.41 19.37
CA SER A 171 -1.40 13.19 19.17
C SER A 171 -1.73 14.01 20.42
N ILE A 172 -2.30 15.19 20.20
CA ILE A 172 -2.88 16.01 21.27
C ILE A 172 -4.38 15.72 21.30
N LYS A 173 -4.87 15.23 22.43
CA LYS A 173 -6.29 14.94 22.66
C LYS A 173 -6.80 15.77 23.83
N SER A 174 -8.06 16.17 23.82
CA SER A 174 -8.70 16.76 24.99
C SER A 174 -9.59 15.72 25.66
N LYS A 175 -9.51 15.61 26.99
CA LYS A 175 -10.43 14.82 27.80
C LYS A 175 -10.73 15.59 29.08
N ASP A 176 -12.02 15.75 29.38
CA ASP A 176 -12.51 16.46 30.58
C ASP A 176 -11.90 17.87 30.73
N GLY A 177 -11.74 18.59 29.62
CA GLY A 177 -11.18 19.93 29.59
C GLY A 177 -9.66 20.02 29.79
N ARG A 178 -8.95 18.88 29.82
CA ARG A 178 -7.48 18.81 29.89
C ARG A 178 -6.89 18.34 28.59
N GLU A 179 -5.82 19.00 28.15
CA GLU A 179 -4.97 18.47 27.08
C GLU A 179 -4.17 17.27 27.57
N LEU A 180 -4.14 16.24 26.75
CA LEU A 180 -3.40 15.01 26.93
C LEU A 180 -2.54 14.78 25.70
N LYS A 181 -1.31 14.34 25.91
CA LYS A 181 -0.45 13.79 24.86
C LYS A 181 -0.64 12.28 24.85
N ALA A 182 -1.06 11.72 23.72
CA ALA A 182 -1.18 10.29 23.51
C ALA A 182 -0.13 9.85 22.48
N GLN A 183 0.62 8.81 22.80
CA GLN A 183 1.46 8.14 21.81
C GLN A 183 0.57 7.20 20.99
N GLU A 184 0.47 7.47 19.69
CA GLU A 184 -0.18 6.59 18.74
C GLU A 184 0.84 5.65 18.12
N LEU A 185 0.44 4.39 17.99
CA LEU A 185 1.23 3.38 17.30
C LEU A 185 1.26 3.70 15.79
N PRO A 186 2.22 3.11 15.06
CA PRO A 186 2.26 3.16 13.60
C PRO A 186 0.88 3.00 12.96
N GLY A 187 0.52 3.93 12.07
CA GLY A 187 -0.78 3.91 11.38
C GLY A 187 -0.98 2.64 10.56
N LEU A 188 -2.21 2.12 10.52
CA LEU A 188 -2.50 0.77 10.01
C LEU A 188 -2.00 0.51 8.59
N TRP A 189 -2.33 1.40 7.64
CA TRP A 189 -1.97 1.24 6.22
C TRP A 189 -0.70 1.98 5.83
N ASN A 190 0.05 2.51 6.79
CA ASN A 190 1.32 3.14 6.51
C ASN A 190 2.39 2.49 7.37
N GLY A 191 2.58 2.97 8.60
CA GLY A 191 3.59 2.46 9.51
C GLY A 191 3.50 0.97 9.83
N ALA A 192 2.29 0.45 10.07
CA ALA A 192 2.10 -0.97 10.37
C ALA A 192 2.21 -1.89 9.15
N MET A 193 2.27 -1.31 7.94
CA MET A 193 2.43 -2.02 6.67
C MET A 193 3.63 -1.47 5.87
N ALA A 194 4.63 -0.92 6.56
CA ALA A 194 5.70 -0.16 5.93
C ALA A 194 6.55 -1.03 4.99
N ASP A 195 6.82 -2.29 5.37
CA ASP A 195 7.60 -3.20 4.53
C ASP A 195 6.73 -4.20 3.74
N TRP A 196 5.51 -3.82 3.37
CA TRP A 196 4.65 -4.62 2.51
C TRP A 196 4.91 -4.35 1.03
N ILE A 197 4.77 -5.37 0.19
CA ILE A 197 4.68 -5.15 -1.26
C ILE A 197 3.36 -4.42 -1.52
N THR A 198 3.45 -3.23 -2.11
CA THR A 198 2.32 -2.33 -2.27
C THR A 198 2.10 -2.04 -3.74
N VAL A 199 0.90 -2.31 -4.23
CA VAL A 199 0.50 -2.01 -5.61
C VAL A 199 -0.78 -1.18 -5.61
N PHE A 200 -0.77 -0.08 -6.36
CA PHE A 200 -1.90 0.84 -6.46
C PHE A 200 -2.66 0.63 -7.77
N VAL A 201 -4.00 0.63 -7.69
CA VAL A 201 -4.89 0.46 -8.83
C VAL A 201 -5.93 1.58 -8.80
N GLU A 202 -6.02 2.37 -9.86
CA GLU A 202 -7.12 3.35 -10.01
C GLU A 202 -8.46 2.59 -10.11
N VAL A 203 -9.42 2.98 -9.27
CA VAL A 203 -10.79 2.47 -9.26
C VAL A 203 -11.78 3.64 -9.34
N PRO A 204 -13.01 3.44 -9.83
CA PRO A 204 -14.01 4.51 -9.92
C PRO A 204 -14.33 5.09 -8.55
N ILE A 205 -14.58 6.40 -8.50
CA ILE A 205 -14.99 7.10 -7.29
C ILE A 205 -16.27 6.50 -6.68
N ALA A 206 -17.16 5.93 -7.51
CA ALA A 206 -18.38 5.25 -7.08
C ALA A 206 -18.14 4.03 -6.18
N THR A 207 -16.92 3.49 -6.13
CA THR A 207 -16.55 2.42 -5.19
C THR A 207 -16.36 2.93 -3.76
N PHE A 208 -16.37 4.25 -3.55
CA PHE A 208 -16.20 4.93 -2.28
C PHE A 208 -17.40 5.83 -1.98
N ASN A 209 -18.12 5.53 -0.90
CA ASN A 209 -19.34 6.25 -0.51
C ASN A 209 -19.31 6.55 1.00
N PRO A 210 -18.46 7.47 1.45
CA PRO A 210 -18.24 7.71 2.86
C PRO A 210 -19.41 8.44 3.51
N VAL A 211 -19.68 8.12 4.77
CA VAL A 211 -20.61 8.85 5.63
C VAL A 211 -19.83 9.40 6.83
N LYS A 212 -19.43 10.67 6.74
CA LYS A 212 -18.66 11.37 7.79
C LYS A 212 -19.58 12.18 8.71
N THR A 213 -20.70 12.64 8.19
CA THR A 213 -21.71 13.45 8.88
C THR A 213 -23.11 12.91 8.60
N ILE A 214 -24.09 13.26 9.44
CA ILE A 214 -25.50 12.89 9.21
C ILE A 214 -26.01 13.42 7.87
N ASN A 215 -25.52 14.59 7.42
CA ASN A 215 -25.93 15.19 6.15
C ASN A 215 -25.46 14.38 4.93
N ASP A 216 -24.41 13.57 5.06
CA ASP A 216 -23.96 12.71 3.97
C ASP A 216 -25.03 11.66 3.60
N LEU A 217 -25.90 11.29 4.54
CA LEU A 217 -27.02 10.39 4.26
C LEU A 217 -28.02 10.96 3.26
N LEU A 218 -28.06 12.28 3.07
CA LEU A 218 -28.96 12.94 2.11
C LEU A 218 -28.45 12.84 0.67
N ARG A 219 -27.20 12.39 0.46
CA ARG A 219 -26.65 12.14 -0.88
C ARG A 219 -27.40 10.99 -1.54
N LYS A 220 -27.53 11.03 -2.88
CA LYS A 220 -28.35 10.07 -3.64
C LYS A 220 -27.88 8.62 -3.46
N GLU A 221 -26.58 8.47 -3.24
CA GLU A 221 -25.87 7.21 -3.01
C GLU A 221 -26.30 6.50 -1.72
N HIS A 222 -26.98 7.20 -0.81
CA HIS A 222 -27.47 6.67 0.46
C HIS A 222 -29.01 6.72 0.61
N GLN A 223 -29.72 7.18 -0.42
CA GLN A 223 -31.19 7.24 -0.44
C GLN A 223 -31.77 5.99 -1.11
N ALA A 224 -32.89 5.48 -0.59
CA ALA A 224 -33.56 4.27 -1.06
C ALA A 224 -34.46 4.52 -2.27
#